data_AF-A0A2V6Z2B7-F1
#
_entry.id   AF-A0A2V6Z2B7-F1
#
_cell.length_a   1.000
_cell.length_b   1.000
_cell.length_c   1.000
_cell.angle_alpha   90.00
_cell.angle_beta   90.00
_cell.angle_gamma   90.00
#
_symmetry.space_group_name_H-M   'P 1'
#
loop_
_entity.id
_entity.type
_entity.pdbx_description
1 polymer ?
#
loop_
_entity_poly.entity_id
_entity_poly.type
_entity_poly.pdbx_seq_one_letter_code
_entity_poly.pdbx_strand_id
1 'polypeptide(L)'
;MGRYLKNGRSSRDIVPVGVKAIIDRERTHRGATWDEVGDGARVALRAIVSPDGAKRGYRRWVITRLAQYFDSPELARLARSDLYWDRVVSVEPVGERETYDLHIEGDHNFLANDLVVHNSHASSFALLAYASAYLKVHHPAAFYAALLNNQPMGFYHPATIVKDAQRHGLRILPVDVTRSQWLCAIEPDGRGGHAVRLGLRYVRGLREAAARAIVRAREARPFTSIHDLARRAGLARSELATLAAVGALAPLGRTRRASLWEAALQDPGELFAPPRASGSPLAEMTEGERLVADYAGTGVTLGRHPMAMRRAELRRRGVLSARELAGAENETRVRVAGSVIVRQRPGTAKGFVFLSLEDETGIANVIVTP
;
A
#
# COMPACT_ATOMS: atom_id res chain seq x y z
N MET A 1 -2.57 -43.78 -8.73
CA MET A 1 -2.49 -43.95 -10.21
C MET A 1 -3.61 -43.13 -10.87
N GLY A 2 -3.47 -41.79 -10.88
CA GLY A 2 -4.47 -40.87 -11.41
C GLY A 2 -4.23 -40.60 -12.89
N ARG A 3 -5.15 -41.02 -13.77
CA ARG A 3 -5.10 -40.70 -15.20
C ARG A 3 -5.18 -39.18 -15.38
N TYR A 4 -4.18 -38.62 -16.04
CA TYR A 4 -4.15 -37.23 -16.51
C TYR A 4 -5.37 -36.91 -17.38
N LEU A 5 -6.08 -35.82 -17.04
CA LEU A 5 -7.16 -35.25 -17.83
C LEU A 5 -6.59 -34.31 -18.90
N LYS A 6 -6.91 -34.54 -20.17
CA LYS A 6 -6.71 -33.54 -21.25
C LYS A 6 -7.57 -32.30 -20.93
N ASN A 7 -6.95 -31.12 -20.89
CA ASN A 7 -7.57 -29.80 -20.69
C ASN A 7 -8.29 -29.57 -19.34
N GLY A 8 -7.95 -30.31 -18.27
CA GLY A 8 -8.44 -30.01 -16.92
C GLY A 8 -9.96 -30.19 -16.70
N ARG A 9 -10.67 -30.85 -17.63
CA ARG A 9 -12.12 -31.09 -17.51
C ARG A 9 -12.39 -32.57 -17.22
N SER A 10 -12.98 -32.85 -16.06
CA SER A 10 -13.51 -34.19 -15.77
C SER A 10 -14.69 -34.49 -16.72
N SER A 11 -15.00 -35.76 -16.93
CA SER A 11 -16.09 -36.23 -17.79
C SER A 11 -17.51 -35.88 -17.30
N ARG A 12 -17.63 -35.05 -16.24
CA ARG A 12 -18.88 -34.73 -15.53
C ARG A 12 -19.00 -33.24 -15.17
N ASP A 13 -18.90 -32.36 -16.16
CA ASP A 13 -19.35 -30.96 -16.01
C ASP A 13 -20.89 -30.88 -15.88
N ILE A 14 -21.36 -30.93 -14.62
CA ILE A 14 -22.76 -31.05 -14.23
C ILE A 14 -23.13 -29.86 -13.33
N VAL A 15 -24.25 -29.22 -13.66
CA VAL A 15 -24.95 -28.22 -12.86
C VAL A 15 -25.94 -28.94 -11.93
N PRO A 16 -26.03 -28.59 -10.63
CA PRO A 16 -26.87 -29.29 -9.66
C PRO A 16 -28.34 -29.39 -10.07
N VAL A 17 -29.02 -30.46 -9.61
CA VAL A 17 -30.45 -30.70 -9.90
C VAL A 17 -31.37 -29.56 -9.42
N GLY A 18 -30.95 -28.77 -8.42
CA GLY A 18 -31.72 -27.61 -7.93
C GLY A 18 -32.05 -26.57 -9.01
N VAL A 19 -31.28 -26.52 -10.10
CA VAL A 19 -31.58 -25.68 -11.26
C VAL A 19 -32.91 -26.05 -11.93
N LYS A 20 -33.43 -27.25 -11.68
CA LYS A 20 -34.77 -27.66 -12.11
C LYS A 20 -35.86 -26.67 -11.70
N ALA A 21 -35.78 -26.08 -10.51
CA ALA A 21 -36.78 -25.11 -10.06
C ALA A 21 -36.81 -23.85 -10.95
N ILE A 22 -35.64 -23.41 -11.42
CA ILE A 22 -35.50 -22.30 -12.36
C ILE A 22 -36.09 -22.69 -13.72
N ILE A 23 -35.71 -23.88 -14.23
CA ILE A 23 -36.23 -24.39 -15.51
C ILE A 23 -37.76 -24.54 -15.47
N ASP A 24 -38.31 -25.05 -14.38
CA ASP A 24 -39.76 -25.21 -14.19
C ASP A 24 -40.47 -23.85 -14.19
N ARG A 25 -39.91 -22.86 -13.51
CA ARG A 25 -40.46 -21.50 -13.46
C ARG A 25 -40.44 -20.83 -14.83
N GLU A 26 -39.33 -20.90 -15.56
CA GLU A 26 -39.21 -20.33 -16.92
C GLU A 26 -40.19 -21.02 -17.89
N ARG A 27 -40.33 -22.34 -17.77
CA ARG A 27 -41.29 -23.12 -18.55
C ARG A 27 -42.73 -22.68 -18.26
N THR A 28 -43.11 -22.59 -17.00
CA THR A 28 -44.46 -22.19 -16.59
C THR A 28 -44.76 -20.75 -17.01
N HIS A 29 -43.80 -19.83 -16.86
CA HIS A 29 -43.95 -18.44 -17.30
C HIS A 29 -44.22 -18.34 -18.81
N ARG A 30 -43.58 -19.20 -19.61
CA ARG A 30 -43.79 -19.26 -21.06
C ARG A 30 -45.02 -20.08 -21.47
N GLY A 31 -45.67 -20.79 -20.54
CA GLY A 31 -46.78 -21.68 -20.84
C GLY A 31 -46.42 -22.90 -21.71
N ALA A 32 -45.13 -23.28 -21.76
CA ALA A 32 -44.64 -24.32 -22.66
C ALA A 32 -44.71 -25.73 -22.04
N THR A 33 -45.06 -26.72 -22.86
CA THR A 33 -44.93 -28.14 -22.53
C THR A 33 -43.47 -28.58 -22.55
N TRP A 34 -43.15 -29.74 -21.97
CA TRP A 34 -41.77 -30.23 -21.96
C TRP A 34 -41.24 -30.59 -23.36
N ASP A 35 -42.11 -31.04 -24.25
CA ASP A 35 -41.76 -31.36 -25.63
C ASP A 35 -41.42 -30.08 -26.41
N GLU A 36 -42.22 -29.02 -26.26
CA GLU A 36 -41.95 -27.71 -26.86
C GLU A 36 -40.64 -27.09 -26.36
N VAL A 37 -40.32 -27.27 -25.07
CA VAL A 37 -39.02 -26.85 -24.51
C VAL A 37 -37.88 -27.67 -25.09
N GLY A 38 -38.05 -28.99 -25.23
CA GLY A 38 -37.04 -29.88 -25.81
C GLY A 38 -36.71 -29.53 -27.26
N ASP A 39 -37.74 -29.36 -28.07
CA ASP A 39 -37.61 -29.00 -29.49
C ASP A 39 -37.06 -27.58 -29.66
N GLY A 40 -37.60 -26.63 -28.90
CA GLY A 40 -37.19 -25.23 -28.96
C GLY A 40 -35.77 -24.99 -28.48
N ALA A 41 -35.32 -25.68 -27.43
CA ALA A 41 -33.94 -25.63 -26.94
C ALA A 41 -32.99 -26.56 -27.72
N ARG A 42 -33.52 -27.42 -28.60
CA ARG A 42 -32.78 -28.48 -29.32
C ARG A 42 -32.02 -29.40 -28.37
N VAL A 43 -32.70 -29.84 -27.32
CA VAL A 43 -32.17 -30.75 -26.31
C VAL A 43 -33.12 -31.93 -26.15
N ALA A 44 -32.58 -33.15 -26.17
CA ALA A 44 -33.39 -34.35 -25.96
C ALA A 44 -34.15 -34.28 -24.62
N LEU A 45 -35.42 -34.68 -24.62
CA LEU A 45 -36.30 -34.61 -23.44
C LEU A 45 -35.68 -35.25 -22.18
N ARG A 46 -35.03 -36.41 -22.32
CA ARG A 46 -34.27 -37.11 -21.25
C ARG A 46 -33.16 -36.28 -20.61
N ALA A 47 -32.61 -35.30 -21.33
CA ALA A 47 -31.59 -34.40 -20.82
C ALA A 47 -32.21 -33.26 -19.98
N ILE A 48 -33.52 -33.04 -20.05
CA ILE A 48 -34.27 -32.02 -19.30
C ILE A 48 -35.05 -32.66 -18.13
N VAL A 49 -35.83 -33.70 -18.41
CA VAL A 49 -36.68 -34.41 -17.44
C VAL A 49 -36.25 -35.87 -17.27
N SER A 50 -36.53 -36.44 -16.09
CA SER A 50 -36.33 -37.86 -15.77
C SER A 50 -37.65 -38.41 -15.20
N PRO A 51 -38.28 -39.42 -15.81
CA PRO A 51 -39.59 -39.93 -15.38
C PRO A 51 -39.63 -40.49 -13.94
N ASP A 52 -38.47 -40.91 -13.44
CA ASP A 52 -38.24 -41.57 -12.16
C ASP A 52 -37.65 -40.65 -11.08
N GLY A 53 -37.48 -39.36 -11.37
CA GLY A 53 -36.82 -38.43 -10.45
C GLY A 53 -35.32 -38.68 -10.25
N ALA A 54 -34.70 -39.62 -10.97
CA ALA A 54 -33.30 -40.03 -10.77
C ALA A 54 -32.26 -39.03 -11.32
N LYS A 55 -32.67 -37.83 -11.71
CA LYS A 55 -31.78 -36.85 -12.35
C LYS A 55 -30.79 -36.27 -11.33
N ARG A 56 -29.51 -36.61 -11.48
CA ARG A 56 -28.44 -36.14 -10.58
C ARG A 56 -27.94 -34.71 -10.90
N GLY A 57 -28.32 -34.17 -12.05
CA GLY A 57 -27.98 -32.82 -12.49
C GLY A 57 -28.08 -32.65 -14.00
N TYR A 58 -27.70 -31.48 -14.47
CA TYR A 58 -27.81 -31.07 -15.87
C TYR A 58 -26.42 -30.85 -16.45
N ARG A 59 -26.14 -31.37 -17.65
CA ARG A 59 -24.89 -31.02 -18.32
C ARG A 59 -24.87 -29.52 -18.58
N ARG A 60 -23.73 -28.85 -18.38
CA ARG A 60 -23.65 -27.39 -18.51
C ARG A 60 -24.11 -26.88 -19.88
N TRP A 61 -23.80 -27.61 -20.95
CA TRP A 61 -24.28 -27.28 -22.30
C TRP A 61 -25.81 -27.36 -22.45
N VAL A 62 -26.50 -28.22 -21.68
CA VAL A 62 -27.97 -28.28 -21.63
C VAL A 62 -28.51 -27.00 -21.00
N ILE A 63 -27.90 -26.55 -19.90
CA ILE A 63 -28.26 -25.28 -19.25
C ILE A 63 -27.98 -24.10 -20.19
N THR A 64 -26.89 -24.12 -20.97
CA THR A 64 -26.64 -23.10 -22.01
C THR A 64 -27.77 -23.02 -23.03
N ARG A 65 -28.26 -24.17 -23.51
CA ARG A 65 -29.35 -24.23 -24.50
C ARG A 65 -30.68 -23.77 -23.92
N LEU A 66 -31.00 -24.19 -22.70
CA LEU A 66 -32.21 -23.74 -22.00
C LEU A 66 -32.16 -22.24 -21.69
N ALA A 67 -30.98 -21.70 -21.32
CA ALA A 67 -30.79 -20.28 -21.11
C ALA A 67 -31.05 -19.46 -22.38
N GLN A 68 -30.57 -19.94 -23.53
CA GLN A 68 -30.82 -19.31 -24.83
C GLN A 68 -32.29 -19.40 -25.23
N TYR A 69 -32.92 -20.57 -25.03
CA TYR A 69 -34.32 -20.78 -25.38
C TYR A 69 -35.23 -19.87 -24.56
N PHE A 70 -35.11 -19.90 -23.23
CA PHE A 70 -35.95 -19.10 -22.32
C PHE A 70 -35.55 -17.62 -22.27
N ASP A 71 -34.44 -17.22 -22.91
CA ASP A 71 -33.80 -15.91 -22.72
C ASP A 71 -33.59 -15.59 -21.23
N SER A 72 -33.19 -16.60 -20.45
CA SER A 72 -33.09 -16.51 -18.99
C SER A 72 -31.68 -16.09 -18.56
N PRO A 73 -31.49 -14.88 -18.00
CA PRO A 73 -30.18 -14.41 -17.54
C PRO A 73 -29.64 -15.27 -16.39
N GLU A 74 -30.53 -15.84 -15.58
CA GLU A 74 -30.18 -16.68 -14.43
C GLU A 74 -29.59 -18.03 -14.88
N LEU A 75 -30.24 -18.72 -15.82
CA LEU A 75 -29.70 -19.93 -16.43
C LEU A 75 -28.40 -19.63 -17.20
N ALA A 76 -28.31 -18.47 -17.86
CA ALA A 76 -27.12 -18.06 -18.60
C ALA A 76 -25.91 -17.84 -17.68
N ARG A 77 -26.12 -17.30 -16.48
CA ARG A 77 -25.09 -17.15 -15.44
C ARG A 77 -24.59 -18.51 -14.95
N LEU A 78 -25.51 -19.44 -14.68
CA LEU A 78 -25.16 -20.81 -14.27
C LEU A 78 -24.39 -21.57 -15.36
N ALA A 79 -24.77 -21.39 -16.63
CA ALA A 79 -24.08 -21.98 -17.77
C ALA A 79 -22.63 -21.47 -17.94
N ARG A 80 -22.33 -20.23 -17.55
CA ARG A 80 -21.01 -19.60 -17.73
C ARG A 80 -20.15 -19.57 -16.47
N SER A 81 -20.68 -19.94 -15.32
CA SER A 81 -19.95 -19.90 -14.05
C SER A 81 -18.71 -20.80 -14.07
N ASP A 82 -17.60 -20.29 -13.56
CA ASP A 82 -16.33 -20.99 -13.31
C ASP A 82 -16.35 -21.87 -12.06
N LEU A 83 -17.44 -21.85 -11.28
CA LEU A 83 -17.63 -22.71 -10.12
C LEU A 83 -18.10 -24.10 -10.56
N TYR A 84 -17.38 -25.11 -10.10
CA TYR A 84 -17.67 -26.52 -10.30
C TYR A 84 -18.38 -27.09 -9.08
N TRP A 85 -19.36 -27.97 -9.32
CA TRP A 85 -20.14 -28.62 -8.27
C TRP A 85 -19.77 -30.09 -8.22
N ASP A 86 -19.34 -30.56 -7.05
CA ASP A 86 -19.16 -31.98 -6.78
C ASP A 86 -20.08 -32.42 -5.64
N ARG A 87 -20.53 -33.68 -5.68
CA ARG A 87 -21.45 -34.19 -4.67
C ARG A 87 -20.66 -34.62 -3.45
N VAL A 88 -20.96 -34.02 -2.30
CA VAL A 88 -20.49 -34.54 -0.99
C VAL A 88 -20.97 -35.99 -0.85
N VAL A 89 -20.04 -36.94 -0.78
CA VAL A 89 -20.34 -38.38 -0.77
C VAL A 89 -20.69 -38.86 0.64
N SER A 90 -20.01 -38.31 1.64
CA SER A 90 -20.28 -38.50 3.06
C SER A 90 -19.89 -37.24 3.82
N VAL A 91 -20.58 -37.00 4.93
CA VAL A 91 -20.15 -36.09 5.99
C VAL A 91 -20.10 -36.94 7.24
N GLU A 92 -18.91 -37.09 7.82
CA GLU A 92 -18.69 -37.93 8.99
C GLU A 92 -18.46 -37.02 10.20
N PRO A 93 -19.25 -37.15 11.28
CA PRO A 93 -19.04 -36.36 12.48
C PRO A 93 -17.73 -36.77 13.15
N VAL A 94 -16.83 -35.80 13.38
CA VAL A 94 -15.52 -36.01 14.04
C VAL A 94 -15.54 -35.71 15.55
N GLY A 95 -16.74 -35.45 16.08
CA GLY A 95 -17.00 -35.09 17.49
C GLY A 95 -16.96 -33.58 17.76
N GLU A 96 -17.39 -33.19 18.95
CA GLU A 96 -17.21 -31.83 19.48
C GLU A 96 -15.84 -31.71 20.15
N ARG A 97 -15.13 -30.61 19.89
CA ARG A 97 -13.84 -30.32 20.51
C ARG A 97 -13.79 -28.83 20.85
N GLU A 98 -13.17 -28.49 21.97
CA GLU A 98 -12.78 -27.10 22.23
C GLU A 98 -11.71 -26.70 21.20
N THR A 99 -11.95 -25.59 20.50
CA THR A 99 -11.02 -25.06 19.51
C THR A 99 -10.65 -23.63 19.89
N TYR A 100 -9.37 -23.29 19.78
CA TYR A 100 -8.90 -21.92 19.99
C TYR A 100 -8.94 -21.18 18.65
N ASP A 101 -10.11 -20.64 18.32
CA ASP A 101 -10.51 -19.65 17.30
C ASP A 101 -10.02 -19.82 15.83
N LEU A 102 -8.87 -20.43 15.56
CA LEU A 102 -8.22 -20.46 14.23
C LEU A 102 -7.40 -21.72 13.95
N HIS A 103 -7.31 -22.67 14.87
CA HIS A 103 -6.58 -23.93 14.63
C HIS A 103 -7.39 -25.14 15.08
N ILE A 104 -7.71 -26.00 14.11
CA ILE A 104 -8.18 -27.36 14.36
C ILE A 104 -7.02 -28.28 13.98
N GLU A 105 -6.51 -29.01 14.96
CA GLU A 105 -5.40 -29.94 14.77
C GLU A 105 -5.84 -31.09 13.85
N GLY A 106 -5.19 -31.23 12.69
CA GLY A 106 -5.51 -32.22 11.65
C GLY A 106 -6.43 -31.71 10.53
N ASP A 107 -7.35 -30.78 10.81
CA ASP A 107 -8.34 -30.28 9.85
C ASP A 107 -8.07 -28.82 9.46
N HIS A 108 -7.14 -28.63 8.52
CA HIS A 108 -6.64 -27.32 8.13
C HIS A 108 -7.65 -26.42 7.39
N ASN A 109 -8.83 -26.94 7.05
CA ASN A 109 -9.88 -26.24 6.32
C ASN A 109 -11.22 -26.53 7.00
N PHE A 110 -11.95 -25.49 7.39
CA PHE A 110 -13.24 -25.65 8.04
C PHE A 110 -14.25 -24.60 7.57
N LEU A 111 -15.54 -24.92 7.75
CA LEU A 111 -16.65 -24.02 7.48
C LEU A 111 -17.24 -23.57 8.82
N ALA A 112 -17.23 -22.26 9.09
CA ALA A 112 -17.84 -21.68 10.29
C ALA A 112 -18.79 -20.56 9.87
N ASN A 113 -20.08 -20.66 10.23
CA ASN A 113 -21.11 -19.68 9.84
C ASN A 113 -21.08 -19.31 8.34
N ASP A 114 -21.07 -20.33 7.47
CA ASP A 114 -20.97 -20.20 6.01
C ASP A 114 -19.67 -19.56 5.48
N LEU A 115 -18.66 -19.35 6.33
CA LEU A 115 -17.33 -18.89 5.94
C LEU A 115 -16.37 -20.06 5.78
N VAL A 116 -15.76 -20.20 4.60
CA VAL A 116 -14.67 -21.14 4.36
C VAL A 116 -13.38 -20.52 4.88
N VAL A 117 -12.84 -21.05 5.97
CA VAL A 117 -11.54 -20.63 6.51
C VAL A 117 -10.48 -21.64 6.08
N HIS A 118 -9.52 -21.16 5.28
CA HIS A 118 -8.35 -21.92 4.86
C HIS A 118 -7.19 -21.55 5.81
N ASN A 119 -6.95 -22.35 6.85
CA ASN A 119 -6.03 -21.99 7.94
C ASN A 119 -4.60 -21.71 7.45
N SER A 120 -4.16 -22.35 6.37
CA SER A 120 -2.82 -22.11 5.81
C SER A 120 -2.68 -20.71 5.20
N HIS A 121 -3.77 -20.12 4.68
CA HIS A 121 -3.73 -18.75 4.16
C HIS A 121 -3.74 -17.75 5.32
N ALA A 122 -4.65 -17.88 6.28
CA ALA A 122 -4.69 -16.97 7.44
C ALA A 122 -3.38 -17.02 8.26
N SER A 123 -2.86 -18.22 8.53
CA SER A 123 -1.64 -18.40 9.31
C SER A 123 -0.39 -17.83 8.62
N SER A 124 -0.29 -17.95 7.29
CA SER A 124 0.86 -17.39 6.56
C SER A 124 0.88 -15.86 6.59
N PHE A 125 -0.28 -15.19 6.47
CA PHE A 125 -0.37 -13.74 6.64
C PHE A 125 -0.14 -13.30 8.10
N ALA A 126 -0.66 -14.06 9.07
CA ALA A 126 -0.44 -13.78 10.49
C ALA A 126 1.06 -13.82 10.85
N LEU A 127 1.81 -14.78 10.30
CA LEU A 127 3.26 -14.86 10.49
C LEU A 127 3.99 -13.62 9.96
N LEU A 128 3.59 -13.11 8.79
CA LEU A 128 4.17 -11.88 8.22
C LEU A 128 3.82 -10.65 9.06
N ALA A 129 2.59 -10.56 9.56
CA ALA A 129 2.15 -9.47 10.44
C ALA A 129 2.94 -9.50 11.76
N TYR A 130 3.09 -10.68 12.37
CA TYR A 130 3.87 -10.86 13.59
C TYR A 130 5.35 -10.53 13.39
N ALA A 131 5.98 -11.06 12.33
CA ALA A 131 7.38 -10.75 12.01
C ALA A 131 7.60 -9.24 11.79
N SER A 132 6.67 -8.57 11.10
CA SER A 132 6.72 -7.12 10.90
C SER A 132 6.58 -6.34 12.22
N ALA A 133 5.66 -6.76 13.09
CA ALA A 133 5.48 -6.16 14.41
C ALA A 133 6.71 -6.38 15.31
N TYR A 134 7.27 -7.59 15.31
CA TYR A 134 8.49 -7.92 16.03
C TYR A 134 9.66 -7.03 15.60
N LEU A 135 9.88 -6.88 14.29
CA LEU A 135 10.91 -5.99 13.76
C LEU A 135 10.67 -4.52 14.14
N LYS A 136 9.40 -4.05 14.10
CA LYS A 136 9.05 -2.69 14.49
C LYS A 136 9.37 -2.41 15.97
N VAL A 137 9.11 -3.38 16.85
CA VAL A 137 9.31 -3.24 18.31
C VAL A 137 10.78 -3.41 18.70
N HIS A 138 11.44 -4.47 18.22
CA HIS A 138 12.78 -4.85 18.67
C HIS A 138 13.92 -4.30 17.81
N HIS A 139 13.65 -4.00 16.53
CA HIS A 139 14.64 -3.51 15.57
C HIS A 139 14.13 -2.30 14.76
N PRO A 140 13.62 -1.23 15.41
CA PRO A 140 12.93 -0.13 14.73
C PRO A 140 13.80 0.52 13.65
N ALA A 141 15.09 0.75 13.90
CA ALA A 141 15.98 1.35 12.91
C ALA A 141 16.08 0.53 11.62
N ALA A 142 16.21 -0.81 11.74
CA ALA A 142 16.25 -1.71 10.59
C ALA A 142 14.90 -1.77 9.88
N PHE A 143 13.81 -1.85 10.63
CA PHE A 143 12.46 -1.84 10.09
C PHE A 143 12.19 -0.60 9.24
N TYR A 144 12.40 0.60 9.79
CA TYR A 144 12.15 1.85 9.06
C TYR A 144 13.13 2.07 7.90
N ALA A 145 14.41 1.74 8.06
CA ALA A 145 15.38 1.82 6.96
C ALA A 145 14.98 0.89 5.80
N ALA A 146 14.53 -0.33 6.10
CA ALA A 146 14.05 -1.28 5.09
C ALA A 146 12.80 -0.76 4.37
N LEU A 147 11.80 -0.22 5.10
CA LEU A 147 10.61 0.37 4.49
C LEU A 147 10.95 1.55 3.57
N LEU A 148 11.87 2.41 3.98
CA LEU A 148 12.33 3.54 3.16
C LEU A 148 13.07 3.05 1.90
N ASN A 149 13.94 2.05 2.05
CA ASN A 149 14.72 1.51 0.95
C ASN A 149 13.89 0.69 -0.06
N ASN A 150 12.69 0.23 0.29
CA ASN A 150 11.80 -0.52 -0.61
C ASN A 150 10.71 0.34 -1.26
N GLN A 151 10.80 1.67 -1.18
CA GLN A 151 9.85 2.56 -1.86
C GLN A 151 10.01 2.51 -3.39
N PRO A 152 8.91 2.61 -4.17
CA PRO A 152 7.52 2.81 -3.74
C PRO A 152 6.82 1.50 -3.30
N MET A 153 6.10 1.53 -2.16
CA MET A 153 5.37 0.35 -1.64
C MET A 153 3.83 0.45 -1.76
N GLY A 154 3.31 1.51 -2.39
CA GLY A 154 1.89 1.64 -2.76
C GLY A 154 0.91 2.10 -1.67
N PHE A 155 1.29 2.15 -0.39
CA PHE A 155 0.39 2.57 0.70
C PHE A 155 0.82 3.88 1.39
N TYR A 156 1.83 3.84 2.26
CA TYR A 156 2.29 5.04 2.98
C TYR A 156 3.41 5.77 2.24
N HIS A 157 3.24 7.08 2.09
CA HIS A 157 4.28 7.97 1.57
C HIS A 157 5.50 7.98 2.52
N PRO A 158 6.74 8.13 2.02
CA PRO A 158 7.94 8.24 2.87
C PRO A 158 7.83 9.25 4.01
N ALA A 159 7.10 10.36 3.81
CA ALA A 159 6.85 11.37 4.83
C ALA A 159 6.13 10.79 6.06
N THR A 160 5.06 10.02 5.83
CA THR A 160 4.30 9.34 6.88
C THR A 160 5.15 8.31 7.61
N ILE A 161 5.98 7.55 6.88
CA ILE A 161 6.91 6.57 7.47
C ILE A 161 7.93 7.26 8.39
N VAL A 162 8.49 8.38 7.94
CA VAL A 162 9.45 9.16 8.75
C VAL A 162 8.77 9.78 9.97
N LYS A 163 7.54 10.28 9.85
CA LYS A 163 6.80 10.81 11.00
C LYS A 163 6.41 9.72 11.98
N ASP A 164 6.05 8.53 11.50
CA ASP A 164 5.79 7.37 12.35
C ASP A 164 7.04 6.94 13.13
N ALA A 165 8.20 6.89 12.47
CA ALA A 165 9.48 6.64 13.14
C ALA A 165 9.77 7.66 14.23
N GLN A 166 9.61 8.95 13.95
CA GLN A 166 9.82 10.02 14.92
C GLN A 166 8.85 9.93 16.12
N ARG A 167 7.58 9.57 15.88
CA ARG A 167 6.59 9.34 16.95
C ARG A 167 6.95 8.16 17.85
N HIS A 168 7.62 7.14 17.32
CA HIS A 168 8.17 6.01 18.09
C HIS A 168 9.57 6.28 18.66
N GLY A 169 10.03 7.54 18.66
CA GLY A 169 11.31 7.91 19.28
C GLY A 169 12.56 7.58 18.44
N LEU A 170 12.40 7.03 17.24
CA LEU A 170 13.54 6.78 16.35
C LEU A 170 14.04 8.09 15.75
N ARG A 171 15.33 8.37 15.92
CA ARG A 171 15.96 9.54 15.32
C ARG A 171 16.17 9.31 13.82
N ILE A 172 15.52 10.14 13.00
CA ILE A 172 15.78 10.22 11.57
C ILE A 172 16.72 11.40 11.32
N LEU A 173 17.78 11.15 10.56
CA LEU A 173 18.82 12.12 10.27
C LEU A 173 18.72 12.59 8.80
N PRO A 174 18.98 13.89 8.51
CA PRO A 174 18.77 14.46 7.18
C PRO A 174 19.68 13.86 6.13
N VAL A 175 19.40 14.13 4.85
CA VAL A 175 20.41 13.87 3.81
C VAL A 175 21.64 14.73 4.10
N ASP A 176 22.83 14.14 3.96
CA ASP A 176 24.12 14.74 4.28
C ASP A 176 25.13 14.28 3.24
N VAL A 177 25.67 15.19 2.43
CA VAL A 177 26.61 14.82 1.35
C VAL A 177 27.91 14.19 1.87
N THR A 178 28.28 14.47 3.12
CA THR A 178 29.49 13.95 3.77
C THR A 178 29.28 12.56 4.39
N ARG A 179 28.02 12.12 4.57
CA ARG A 179 27.68 10.86 5.27
C ARG A 179 26.69 9.95 4.54
N SER A 180 25.62 10.51 3.98
CA SER A 180 24.53 9.74 3.35
C SER A 180 25.04 8.88 2.21
N GLN A 181 24.66 7.61 2.22
CA GLN A 181 24.83 6.70 1.09
C GLN A 181 23.72 6.94 0.06
N TRP A 182 23.70 6.18 -1.04
CA TRP A 182 22.56 6.18 -1.96
C TRP A 182 21.26 5.78 -1.24
N LEU A 183 21.30 4.63 -0.56
CA LEU A 183 20.21 4.12 0.28
C LEU A 183 20.23 4.76 1.67
N CYS A 184 19.10 4.68 2.38
CA CYS A 184 19.08 4.97 3.81
C CYS A 184 19.96 3.98 4.55
N ALA A 185 20.70 4.47 5.54
CA ALA A 185 21.63 3.68 6.34
C ALA A 185 21.32 3.82 7.83
N ILE A 186 21.64 2.79 8.59
CA ILE A 186 21.57 2.82 10.04
C ILE A 186 22.90 3.33 10.56
N GLU A 187 22.86 4.29 11.48
CA GLU A 187 24.04 4.87 12.12
C GLU A 187 23.83 4.91 13.64
N PRO A 188 24.91 4.90 14.46
CA PRO A 188 24.79 5.17 15.89
C PRO A 188 24.17 6.55 16.14
N ASP A 189 23.24 6.65 17.09
CA ASP A 189 22.56 7.91 17.39
C ASP A 189 23.33 8.85 18.34
N GLY A 190 24.46 8.37 18.88
CA GLY A 190 25.30 9.05 19.88
C GLY A 190 24.80 8.93 21.32
N ARG A 191 23.77 8.12 21.57
CA ARG A 191 23.12 7.91 22.87
C ARG A 191 23.01 6.42 23.25
N GLY A 192 23.81 5.57 22.60
CA GLY A 192 23.76 4.11 22.78
C GLY A 192 22.65 3.42 21.97
N GLY A 193 21.94 4.16 21.11
CA GLY A 193 20.91 3.64 20.22
C GLY A 193 21.28 3.75 18.74
N HIS A 194 20.28 3.54 17.89
CA HIS A 194 20.40 3.61 16.43
C HIS A 194 19.55 4.75 15.88
N ALA A 195 20.03 5.36 14.80
CA ALA A 195 19.33 6.35 14.01
C ALA A 195 19.33 5.92 12.54
N VAL A 196 18.39 6.46 11.76
CA VAL A 196 18.33 6.22 10.31
C VAL A 196 18.73 7.49 9.57
N ARG A 197 19.81 7.41 8.80
CA ARG A 197 20.25 8.43 7.86
C ARG A 197 19.47 8.34 6.57
N LEU A 198 18.82 9.43 6.15
CA LEU A 198 18.21 9.49 4.83
C LEU A 198 19.27 9.37 3.73
N GLY A 199 19.00 8.49 2.76
CA GLY A 199 19.85 8.30 1.59
C GLY A 199 19.70 9.41 0.55
N LEU A 200 20.73 9.58 -0.28
CA LEU A 200 20.74 10.52 -1.40
C LEU A 200 19.63 10.24 -2.43
N ARG A 201 19.10 9.00 -2.48
CA ARG A 201 17.96 8.62 -3.33
C ARG A 201 16.71 9.47 -3.13
N TYR A 202 16.56 10.09 -1.96
CA TYR A 202 15.40 10.91 -1.65
C TYR A 202 15.49 12.31 -2.23
N VAL A 203 16.67 12.77 -2.65
CA VAL A 203 16.86 14.08 -3.26
C VAL A 203 16.29 14.07 -4.69
N ARG A 204 15.10 14.65 -4.88
CA ARG A 204 14.41 14.71 -6.16
C ARG A 204 15.22 15.52 -7.17
N GLY A 205 15.54 14.91 -8.31
CA GLY A 205 16.35 15.54 -9.35
C GLY A 205 17.85 15.27 -9.21
N LEU A 206 18.31 14.61 -8.14
CA LEU A 206 19.67 14.08 -8.06
C LEU A 206 19.73 12.71 -8.74
N ARG A 207 20.60 12.57 -9.74
CA ARG A 207 20.78 11.29 -10.43
C ARG A 207 21.54 10.31 -9.55
N GLU A 208 21.23 9.02 -9.66
CA GLU A 208 21.95 7.97 -8.92
C GLU A 208 23.45 7.98 -9.24
N ALA A 209 23.83 8.17 -10.51
CA ALA A 209 25.23 8.26 -10.92
C ALA A 209 25.96 9.41 -10.21
N ALA A 210 25.32 10.58 -10.08
CA ALA A 210 25.85 11.73 -9.37
C ALA A 210 25.95 11.48 -7.86
N ALA A 211 24.92 10.87 -7.25
CA ALA A 211 24.95 10.47 -5.84
C ALA A 211 26.09 9.47 -5.55
N ARG A 212 26.30 8.48 -6.42
CA ARG A 212 27.42 7.54 -6.30
C ARG A 212 28.77 8.22 -6.53
N ALA A 213 28.84 9.22 -7.39
CA ALA A 213 30.06 10.03 -7.57
C ALA A 213 30.39 10.84 -6.30
N ILE A 214 29.39 11.41 -5.61
CA ILE A 214 29.59 12.06 -4.30
C ILE A 214 30.19 11.08 -3.29
N VAL A 215 29.63 9.86 -3.20
CA VAL A 215 30.12 8.82 -2.29
C VAL A 215 31.57 8.43 -2.62
N ARG A 216 31.89 8.13 -3.89
CA ARG A 216 33.26 7.80 -4.28
C ARG A 216 34.24 8.95 -4.01
N ALA A 217 33.81 10.18 -4.32
CA ALA A 217 34.65 11.35 -4.12
C ALA A 217 34.99 11.51 -2.63
N ARG A 218 34.02 11.46 -1.71
CA ARG A 218 34.29 11.68 -0.28
C ARG A 218 35.16 10.58 0.35
N GLU A 219 35.07 9.35 -0.14
CA GLU A 219 35.90 8.22 0.33
C GLU A 219 37.39 8.46 0.03
N ALA A 220 37.71 9.12 -1.08
CA ALA A 220 39.08 9.48 -1.41
C ALA A 220 39.64 10.58 -0.48
N ARG A 221 38.83 11.61 -0.16
CA ARG A 221 39.14 12.63 0.84
C ARG A 221 37.89 13.42 1.25
N PRO A 222 37.79 13.96 2.47
CA PRO A 222 36.70 14.86 2.87
C PRO A 222 36.54 16.07 1.92
N PHE A 223 35.32 16.57 1.79
CA PHE A 223 35.04 17.81 1.05
C PHE A 223 35.40 19.02 1.89
N THR A 224 36.02 20.03 1.27
CA THR A 224 36.39 21.28 1.96
C THR A 224 35.42 22.44 1.71
N SER A 225 34.63 22.37 0.63
CA SER A 225 33.68 23.41 0.23
C SER A 225 32.62 22.87 -0.72
N ILE A 226 31.59 23.68 -1.00
CA ILE A 226 30.54 23.34 -1.98
C ILE A 226 31.15 23.22 -3.39
N HIS A 227 32.09 24.10 -3.75
CA HIS A 227 32.79 24.04 -5.04
C HIS A 227 33.69 22.80 -5.16
N ASP A 228 34.42 22.43 -4.10
CA ASP A 228 35.23 21.20 -4.08
C ASP A 228 34.36 19.95 -4.32
N LEU A 229 33.20 19.90 -3.67
CA LEU A 229 32.21 18.84 -3.89
C LEU A 229 31.70 18.82 -5.32
N ALA A 230 31.26 19.97 -5.85
CA ALA A 230 30.67 20.06 -7.19
C ALA A 230 31.65 19.60 -8.28
N ARG A 231 32.91 20.06 -8.19
CA ARG A 231 33.98 19.69 -9.13
C ARG A 231 34.33 18.20 -9.06
N ARG A 232 34.54 17.66 -7.86
CA ARG A 232 35.00 16.27 -7.68
C ARG A 232 33.91 15.23 -7.97
N ALA A 233 32.66 15.55 -7.70
CA ALA A 233 31.54 14.68 -7.99
C ALA A 233 30.93 14.93 -9.39
N GLY A 234 31.42 15.93 -10.13
CA GLY A 234 30.92 16.27 -11.46
C GLY A 234 29.46 16.68 -11.49
N LEU A 235 29.01 17.45 -10.48
CA LEU A 235 27.60 17.77 -10.31
C LEU A 235 27.12 18.84 -11.30
N ALA A 236 25.95 18.61 -11.87
CA ALA A 236 25.26 19.66 -12.61
C ALA A 236 24.79 20.77 -11.65
N ARG A 237 24.67 22.00 -12.16
CA ARG A 237 24.18 23.16 -11.39
C ARG A 237 22.81 22.90 -10.74
N SER A 238 21.92 22.19 -11.45
CA SER A 238 20.60 21.82 -10.94
C SER A 238 20.67 20.82 -9.77
N GLU A 239 21.60 19.87 -9.80
CA GLU A 239 21.81 18.89 -8.73
C GLU A 239 22.37 19.58 -7.48
N LEU A 240 23.35 20.48 -7.67
CA LEU A 240 23.92 21.28 -6.59
C LEU A 240 22.87 22.19 -5.92
N ALA A 241 22.05 22.87 -6.73
CA ALA A 241 20.96 23.71 -6.25
C ALA A 241 19.93 22.90 -5.44
N THR A 242 19.61 21.68 -5.89
CA THR A 242 18.69 20.80 -5.17
C THR A 242 19.28 20.36 -3.82
N LEU A 243 20.55 19.93 -3.79
CA LEU A 243 21.26 19.57 -2.56
C LEU A 243 21.30 20.74 -1.56
N ALA A 244 21.51 21.95 -2.05
CA ALA A 244 21.46 23.17 -1.24
C ALA A 244 20.05 23.44 -0.69
N ALA A 245 19.01 23.34 -1.52
CA ALA A 245 17.62 23.60 -1.15
C ALA A 245 17.12 22.68 -0.03
N VAL A 246 17.49 21.40 -0.09
CA VAL A 246 17.11 20.40 0.94
C VAL A 246 18.03 20.43 2.17
N GLY A 247 19.08 21.26 2.14
CA GLY A 247 20.03 21.43 3.24
C GLY A 247 21.04 20.28 3.39
N ALA A 248 21.26 19.49 2.34
CA ALA A 248 22.24 18.40 2.37
C ALA A 248 23.70 18.88 2.48
N LEU A 249 23.94 20.17 2.22
CA LEU A 249 25.26 20.83 2.27
C LEU A 249 25.58 21.48 3.63
N ALA A 250 24.67 21.41 4.61
CA ALA A 250 24.88 22.03 5.92
C ALA A 250 26.19 21.65 6.63
N PRO A 251 26.71 20.41 6.55
CA PRO A 251 28.00 20.02 7.14
C PRO A 251 29.20 20.78 6.58
N LEU A 252 29.08 21.40 5.41
CA LEU A 252 30.12 22.25 4.82
C LEU A 252 30.12 23.68 5.41
N GLY A 253 29.43 23.90 6.53
CA GLY A 253 29.50 25.13 7.32
C GLY A 253 28.58 26.25 6.84
N ARG A 254 27.53 25.93 6.08
CA ARG A 254 26.61 26.91 5.48
C ARG A 254 25.16 26.63 5.84
N THR A 255 24.38 27.69 5.98
CA THR A 255 22.92 27.63 6.06
C THR A 255 22.32 27.30 4.68
N ARG A 256 21.05 26.90 4.62
CA ARG A 256 20.41 26.54 3.34
C ARG A 256 20.41 27.70 2.34
N ARG A 257 20.11 28.92 2.80
CA ARG A 257 20.10 30.10 1.92
C ARG A 257 21.51 30.45 1.45
N ALA A 258 22.50 30.37 2.33
CA ALA A 258 23.90 30.57 1.95
C ALA A 258 24.40 29.51 0.97
N SER A 259 24.06 28.24 1.17
CA SER A 259 24.39 27.18 0.22
C SER A 259 23.73 27.39 -1.15
N LEU A 260 22.49 27.86 -1.20
CA LEU A 260 21.80 28.17 -2.45
C LEU A 260 22.45 29.34 -3.19
N TRP A 261 22.82 30.37 -2.44
CA TRP A 261 23.55 31.51 -2.98
C TRP A 261 24.89 31.08 -3.57
N GLU A 262 25.69 30.33 -2.80
CA GLU A 262 27.01 29.83 -3.22
C GLU A 262 26.88 28.89 -4.44
N ALA A 263 25.89 27.98 -4.45
CA ALA A 263 25.62 27.11 -5.60
C ALA A 263 25.19 27.86 -6.86
N ALA A 264 24.66 29.08 -6.72
CA ALA A 264 24.27 29.91 -7.84
C ALA A 264 25.44 30.68 -8.45
N LEU A 265 26.51 30.94 -7.68
CA LEU A 265 27.74 31.58 -8.15
C LEU A 265 28.47 30.66 -9.12
N GLN A 266 29.07 31.23 -10.16
CA GLN A 266 29.93 30.47 -11.06
C GLN A 266 31.20 30.05 -10.32
N ASP A 267 31.61 28.78 -10.50
CA ASP A 267 32.96 28.36 -10.15
C ASP A 267 33.92 29.10 -11.08
N PRO A 268 34.79 29.98 -10.56
CA PRO A 268 35.68 30.75 -11.41
C PRO A 268 36.78 29.85 -12.04
N GLY A 269 36.87 28.56 -11.65
CA GLY A 269 37.82 27.60 -12.19
C GLY A 269 39.19 27.66 -11.50
N GLU A 270 40.12 26.81 -11.91
CA GLU A 270 41.43 26.66 -11.26
C GLU A 270 42.35 27.87 -11.43
N LEU A 271 42.11 28.69 -12.46
CA LEU A 271 42.95 29.83 -12.82
C LEU A 271 42.68 31.09 -11.99
N PHE A 272 41.53 31.15 -11.32
CA PHE A 272 41.07 32.33 -10.58
C PHE A 272 40.91 31.99 -9.10
N ALA A 273 41.32 32.91 -8.23
CA ALA A 273 41.09 32.75 -6.80
C ALA A 273 39.56 32.65 -6.54
N PRO A 274 39.11 31.71 -5.68
CA PRO A 274 37.71 31.64 -5.33
C PRO A 274 37.25 32.98 -4.76
N PRO A 275 36.07 33.49 -5.13
CA PRO A 275 35.57 34.75 -4.59
C PRO A 275 35.60 34.68 -3.06
N ARG A 276 36.16 35.71 -2.42
CA ARG A 276 36.11 35.84 -0.96
C ARG A 276 34.65 35.70 -0.54
N ALA A 277 34.37 34.74 0.33
CA ALA A 277 33.01 34.45 0.77
C ALA A 277 32.42 35.67 1.50
N SER A 278 31.70 36.52 0.78
CA SER A 278 30.70 37.37 1.39
C SER A 278 29.57 36.45 1.86
N GLY A 279 29.08 36.67 3.08
CA GLY A 279 27.88 35.98 3.55
C GLY A 279 26.73 36.19 2.57
N SER A 280 25.77 35.26 2.57
CA SER A 280 24.59 35.43 1.71
C SER A 280 23.90 36.75 2.06
N PRO A 281 23.60 37.61 1.06
CA PRO A 281 22.83 38.83 1.31
C PRO A 281 21.34 38.54 1.53
N LEU A 282 20.93 37.27 1.36
CA LEU A 282 19.54 36.85 1.42
C LEU A 282 19.15 36.45 2.85
N ALA A 283 17.93 36.82 3.25
CA ALA A 283 17.37 36.38 4.51
C ALA A 283 17.28 34.85 4.59
N GLU A 284 17.56 34.31 5.78
CA GLU A 284 17.45 32.88 6.03
C GLU A 284 16.03 32.37 5.85
N MET A 285 15.91 31.08 5.51
CA MET A 285 14.61 30.44 5.36
C MET A 285 13.89 30.35 6.70
N THR A 286 12.66 30.85 6.73
CA THR A 286 11.67 30.59 7.78
C THR A 286 11.36 29.10 7.89
N GLU A 287 10.75 28.67 9.01
CA GLU A 287 10.33 27.27 9.17
C GLU A 287 9.37 26.82 8.05
N GLY A 288 8.45 27.70 7.64
CA GLY A 288 7.51 27.42 6.55
C GLY A 288 8.19 27.27 5.18
N GLU A 289 9.16 28.14 4.87
CA GLU A 289 9.94 28.00 3.63
C GLU A 289 10.76 26.71 3.62
N ARG A 290 11.36 26.33 4.76
CA ARG A 290 12.08 25.05 4.89
C ARG A 290 11.16 23.86 4.69
N LEU A 291 9.95 23.90 5.27
CA LEU A 291 8.94 22.87 5.09
C LEU A 291 8.57 22.68 3.61
N VAL A 292 8.32 23.79 2.90
CA VAL A 292 8.02 23.76 1.47
C VAL A 292 9.19 23.19 0.68
N ALA A 293 10.42 23.63 0.97
CA ALA A 293 11.64 23.14 0.32
C ALA A 293 11.87 21.63 0.57
N ASP A 294 11.60 21.15 1.79
CA ASP A 294 11.70 19.74 2.17
C ASP A 294 10.75 18.85 1.36
N TYR A 295 9.47 19.23 1.23
CA TYR A 295 8.50 18.49 0.43
C TYR A 295 8.78 18.57 -1.07
N ALA A 296 9.18 19.75 -1.56
CA ALA A 296 9.53 19.93 -2.96
C ALA A 296 10.77 19.13 -3.35
N GLY A 297 11.81 19.14 -2.50
CA GLY A 297 13.11 18.57 -2.81
C GLY A 297 13.32 17.13 -2.35
N THR A 298 12.66 16.65 -1.29
CA THR A 298 12.77 15.25 -0.84
C THR A 298 11.44 14.52 -0.68
N GLY A 299 10.33 15.25 -0.69
CA GLY A 299 9.02 14.71 -0.33
C GLY A 299 8.86 14.44 1.17
N VAL A 300 9.87 14.73 2.00
CA VAL A 300 9.89 14.43 3.43
C VAL A 300 10.42 15.63 4.19
N THR A 301 9.82 15.96 5.34
CA THR A 301 10.38 16.92 6.29
C THR A 301 10.78 16.25 7.59
N LEU A 302 11.94 16.61 8.12
CA LEU A 302 12.36 16.20 9.48
C LEU A 302 11.88 17.20 10.55
N GLY A 303 11.43 18.39 10.15
CA GLY A 303 10.88 19.40 11.03
C GLY A 303 9.47 19.06 11.54
N ARG A 304 8.74 20.06 12.02
CA ARG A 304 7.36 19.88 12.49
C ARG A 304 6.46 19.44 11.34
N HIS A 305 5.46 18.60 11.66
CA HIS A 305 4.41 18.25 10.69
C HIS A 305 3.66 19.52 10.25
N PRO A 306 3.21 19.65 8.97
CA PRO A 306 2.48 20.83 8.49
C PRO A 306 1.30 21.24 9.40
N MET A 307 0.52 20.27 9.86
CA MET A 307 -0.61 20.51 10.77
C MET A 307 -0.19 21.14 12.11
N ALA A 308 1.00 20.82 12.62
CA ALA A 308 1.50 21.38 13.88
C ALA A 308 1.72 22.90 13.80
N MET A 309 2.06 23.43 12.61
CA MET A 309 2.25 24.87 12.39
C MET A 309 0.95 25.67 12.50
N ARG A 310 -0.19 24.99 12.42
CA ARG A 310 -1.54 25.58 12.52
C ARG A 310 -2.34 25.00 13.67
N ARG A 311 -1.75 24.16 14.54
CA ARG A 311 -2.46 23.47 15.63
C ARG A 311 -3.22 24.42 16.55
N ALA A 312 -2.61 25.56 16.91
CA ALA A 312 -3.27 26.55 17.77
C ALA A 312 -4.54 27.14 17.12
N GLU A 313 -4.50 27.40 15.81
CA GLU A 313 -5.65 27.90 15.04
C GLU A 313 -6.74 26.82 14.90
N LEU A 314 -6.33 25.58 14.58
CA LEU A 314 -7.24 24.44 14.45
C LEU A 314 -7.96 24.14 15.77
N ARG A 315 -7.24 24.18 16.90
CA ARG A 315 -7.84 24.01 18.23
C ARG A 315 -8.86 25.11 18.55
N ARG A 316 -8.59 26.37 18.23
CA ARG A 316 -9.57 27.46 18.40
C ARG A 316 -10.85 27.24 17.59
N ARG A 317 -10.74 26.52 16.47
CA ARG A 317 -11.90 26.10 15.66
C ARG A 317 -12.50 24.77 16.12
N GLY A 318 -12.14 24.25 17.29
CA GLY A 318 -12.64 22.99 17.83
C GLY A 318 -12.30 21.77 16.97
N VAL A 319 -11.16 21.80 16.26
CA VAL A 319 -10.66 20.67 15.47
C VAL A 319 -9.72 19.83 16.34
N LEU A 320 -10.09 18.57 16.54
CA LEU A 320 -9.33 17.61 17.31
C LEU A 320 -8.10 17.13 16.53
N SER A 321 -7.04 16.80 17.26
CA SER A 321 -5.92 16.01 16.75
C SER A 321 -6.29 14.52 16.64
N ALA A 322 -5.52 13.75 15.86
CA ALA A 322 -5.72 12.31 15.75
C ALA A 322 -5.64 11.60 17.11
N ARG A 323 -4.77 12.06 18.01
CA ARG A 323 -4.69 11.54 19.38
C ARG A 323 -5.92 11.89 20.22
N GLU A 324 -6.41 13.13 20.14
CA GLU A 324 -7.62 13.54 20.87
C GLU A 324 -8.86 12.80 20.35
N LEU A 325 -8.94 12.54 19.04
CA LEU A 325 -10.00 11.75 18.44
C LEU A 325 -10.06 10.33 19.02
N ALA A 326 -8.90 9.69 19.26
CA ALA A 326 -8.86 8.35 19.84
C ALA A 326 -9.43 8.26 21.27
N GLY A 327 -9.48 9.39 21.99
CA GLY A 327 -10.07 9.49 23.32
C GLY A 327 -11.48 10.11 23.35
N ALA A 328 -12.05 10.45 22.19
CA ALA A 328 -13.41 10.99 22.13
C ALA A 328 -14.44 9.89 22.40
N GLU A 329 -15.53 10.23 23.08
CA GLU A 329 -16.63 9.30 23.32
C GLU A 329 -17.28 8.85 22.00
N ASN A 330 -17.65 7.56 21.93
CA ASN A 330 -18.32 7.01 20.78
C ASN A 330 -19.61 7.79 20.46
N GLU A 331 -19.98 7.87 19.18
CA GLU A 331 -21.16 8.61 18.69
C GLU A 331 -21.15 10.13 18.90
N THR A 332 -20.05 10.69 19.41
CA THR A 332 -19.92 12.15 19.57
C THR A 332 -19.61 12.85 18.25
N ARG A 333 -20.32 13.94 17.97
CA ARG A 333 -20.04 14.78 16.80
C ARG A 333 -18.79 15.63 17.02
N VAL A 334 -17.74 15.37 16.25
CA VAL A 334 -16.45 16.06 16.34
C VAL A 334 -16.01 16.65 14.99
N ARG A 335 -15.01 17.54 15.02
CA ARG A 335 -14.32 18.03 13.82
C ARG A 335 -12.88 17.56 13.84
N VAL A 336 -12.40 17.08 12.70
CA VAL A 336 -11.01 16.62 12.50
C VAL A 336 -10.45 17.24 11.23
N ALA A 337 -9.13 17.43 11.18
CA ALA A 337 -8.42 17.86 9.99
C ALA A 337 -7.02 17.26 9.98
N GLY A 338 -6.52 16.95 8.79
CA GLY A 338 -5.17 16.42 8.60
C GLY A 338 -4.76 16.49 7.14
N SER A 339 -3.48 16.22 6.88
CA SER A 339 -2.96 16.02 5.53
C SER A 339 -3.50 14.70 4.98
N VAL A 340 -4.10 14.72 3.79
CA VAL A 340 -4.59 13.49 3.15
C VAL A 340 -3.39 12.65 2.71
N ILE A 341 -3.21 11.47 3.32
CA ILE A 341 -2.09 10.57 3.03
C ILE A 341 -2.52 9.35 2.20
N VAL A 342 -3.78 8.94 2.30
CA VAL A 342 -4.37 7.85 1.52
C VAL A 342 -5.78 8.25 1.10
N ARG A 343 -6.12 7.95 -0.15
CA ARG A 343 -7.48 8.05 -0.69
C ARG A 343 -7.82 6.78 -1.44
N GLN A 344 -8.89 6.11 -1.03
CA GLN A 344 -9.41 4.92 -1.69
C GLN A 344 -10.87 5.13 -2.07
N ARG A 345 -11.21 4.78 -3.31
CA ARG A 345 -12.60 4.76 -3.81
C ARG A 345 -12.81 3.43 -4.53
N PRO A 346 -13.01 2.31 -3.79
CA PRO A 346 -13.22 1.01 -4.41
C PRO A 346 -14.48 1.05 -5.29
N GLY A 347 -14.40 0.49 -6.50
CA GLY A 347 -15.56 0.44 -7.41
C GLY A 347 -16.76 -0.32 -6.83
N THR A 348 -16.51 -1.25 -5.91
CA THR A 348 -17.51 -2.04 -5.19
C THR A 348 -18.16 -1.29 -4.02
N ALA A 349 -17.59 -0.17 -3.57
CA ALA A 349 -18.03 0.55 -2.38
C ALA A 349 -19.21 1.51 -2.65
N LYS A 350 -19.98 1.33 -3.74
CA LYS A 350 -21.20 2.12 -4.07
C LYS A 350 -21.04 3.63 -3.90
N GLY A 351 -19.87 4.17 -4.25
CA GLY A 351 -19.57 5.61 -4.17
C GLY A 351 -18.89 6.08 -2.88
N PHE A 352 -18.79 5.26 -1.83
CA PHE A 352 -18.06 5.60 -0.61
C PHE A 352 -16.58 5.89 -0.89
N VAL A 353 -16.01 6.83 -0.14
CA VAL A 353 -14.60 7.20 -0.21
C VAL A 353 -13.96 7.05 1.17
N PHE A 354 -12.85 6.35 1.23
CA PHE A 354 -12.04 6.20 2.44
C PHE A 354 -10.84 7.14 2.35
N LEU A 355 -10.65 7.97 3.37
CA LEU A 355 -9.54 8.89 3.51
C LEU A 355 -8.77 8.58 4.79
N SER A 356 -7.45 8.58 4.72
CA SER A 356 -6.60 8.65 5.91
C SER A 356 -6.01 10.05 6.00
N LEU A 357 -6.28 10.73 7.10
CA LEU A 357 -5.77 12.05 7.43
C LEU A 357 -4.62 11.90 8.45
N GLU A 358 -3.49 12.53 8.19
CA GLU A 358 -2.35 12.55 9.12
C GLU A 358 -2.18 13.93 9.76
N ASP A 359 -1.88 13.94 11.06
CA ASP A 359 -1.38 15.11 11.76
C ASP A 359 -0.11 14.79 12.57
N GLU A 360 0.39 15.75 13.34
CA GLU A 360 1.60 15.57 14.15
C GLU A 360 1.48 14.50 15.24
N THR A 361 0.26 14.06 15.55
CA THR A 361 -0.04 13.12 16.63
C THR A 361 -0.36 11.71 16.14
N GLY A 362 -0.81 11.56 14.89
CA GLY A 362 -1.14 10.25 14.33
C GLY A 362 -1.99 10.31 13.07
N ILE A 363 -2.74 9.24 12.81
CA ILE A 363 -3.62 9.08 11.64
C ILE A 363 -5.07 8.98 12.12
N ALA A 364 -5.97 9.71 11.46
CA ALA A 364 -7.41 9.60 11.60
C ALA A 364 -8.00 9.06 10.30
N ASN A 365 -8.79 7.99 10.37
CA ASN A 365 -9.48 7.43 9.21
C ASN A 365 -10.89 8.03 9.11
N VAL A 366 -11.27 8.43 7.89
CA VAL A 366 -12.54 9.08 7.59
C VAL A 366 -13.22 8.33 6.46
N ILE A 367 -14.50 8.03 6.65
CA ILE A 367 -15.37 7.46 5.63
C ILE A 367 -16.29 8.58 5.16
N VAL A 368 -16.26 8.88 3.86
CA VAL A 368 -17.13 9.85 3.22
C VAL A 368 -18.22 9.09 2.48
N THR A 369 -19.46 9.33 2.87
CA THR A 369 -20.65 8.79 2.21
C THR A 369 -20.97 9.60 0.94
N PRO A 370 -21.55 8.99 -0.10
CA PRO A 370 -22.00 9.68 -1.31
C PRO A 370 -22.98 10.83 -1.06
#